data_AF-A0AAV3IW82-F1
#
_entry.id   AF-A0AAV3IW82-F1
#
_cell.length_a   1.000
_cell.length_b   1.000
_cell.length_c   1.000
_cell.angle_alpha   90.00
_cell.angle_beta   90.00
_cell.angle_gamma   90.00
#
_symmetry.space_group_name_H-M   'P 1'
#
loop_
_entity.id
_entity.type
_entity.pdbx_description
1 polymer ?
#
loop_
_entity_poly.entity_id
_entity_poly.type
_entity_poly.pdbx_seq_one_letter_code
_entity_poly.pdbx_strand_id
1 'polypeptide(L)' 'MTQANLTKNLKLLESHEMIRRKVYPQVPPKVEYSLTPMGEKFLPVI' A
#
# COMPACT_ATOMS: atom_id res chain seq x y z
N MET A 1 -3.23 -12.34 15.56
CA MET A 1 -2.35 -12.28 14.36
C MET A 1 -1.48 -11.04 14.48
N THR A 2 -0.16 -11.18 14.35
CA THR A 2 0.83 -10.18 14.78
C THR A 2 1.04 -9.04 13.76
N GLN A 3 1.38 -7.82 14.22
CA GLN A 3 1.69 -6.63 13.39
C GLN A 3 2.72 -6.91 12.28
N ALA A 4 3.60 -7.89 12.49
CA ALA A 4 4.62 -8.30 11.52
C ALA A 4 4.04 -8.76 10.17
N ASN A 5 2.81 -9.29 10.13
CA ASN A 5 2.21 -9.77 8.88
C ASN A 5 1.66 -8.63 8.02
N LEU A 6 1.11 -7.57 8.63
CA LEU A 6 0.52 -6.46 7.88
C LEU A 6 1.61 -5.68 7.13
N THR A 7 2.74 -5.39 7.78
CA THR A 7 3.88 -4.72 7.14
C THR A 7 4.49 -5.56 6.02
N LYS A 8 4.54 -6.90 6.17
CA LYS A 8 5.00 -7.80 5.11
C LYS A 8 4.07 -7.79 3.91
N ASN A 9 2.75 -7.85 4.14
CA ASN A 9 1.75 -7.80 3.08
C ASN A 9 1.79 -6.46 2.33
N LEU A 10 1.96 -5.33 3.05
CA LEU A 10 2.13 -4.02 2.42
C LEU A 10 3.42 -3.96 1.57
N LYS A 11 4.55 -4.47 2.05
CA LYS A 11 5.79 -4.52 1.24
C LYS A 11 5.63 -5.40 0.01
N LEU A 12 4.91 -6.52 0.12
CA LEU A 12 4.64 -7.40 -1.00
C LEU A 12 3.79 -6.68 -2.05
N LEU A 13 2.67 -6.08 -1.65
CA LEU A 13 1.79 -5.33 -2.54
C LEU A 13 2.51 -4.12 -3.16
N GLU A 14 3.44 -3.46 -2.45
CA GLU A 14 4.30 -2.40 -3.00
C GLU A 14 5.26 -2.96 -4.06
N SER A 15 5.86 -4.13 -3.81
CA SER A 15 6.74 -4.83 -4.76
C SER A 15 6.02 -5.33 -6.02
N HIS A 16 4.72 -5.61 -5.94
CA HIS A 16 3.88 -5.98 -7.08
C HIS A 16 3.30 -4.77 -7.81
N GLU A 17 3.74 -3.54 -7.49
CA GLU A 17 3.20 -2.29 -8.04
C GLU A 17 1.68 -2.18 -7.87
N MET A 18 1.10 -2.85 -6.86
CA MET A 18 -0.35 -2.84 -6.58
C MET A 18 -0.76 -1.70 -5.67
N ILE A 19 0.15 -1.23 -4.81
CA ILE A 19 -0.04 -0.05 -3.97
C ILE A 19 1.11 0.93 -4.17
N ARG A 20 0.76 2.21 -4.21
CA ARG A 20 1.67 3.33 -4.28
C ARG A 20 1.76 4.00 -2.92
N ARG A 21 2.98 4.23 -2.45
CA ARG A 21 3.26 5.03 -1.27
C ARG A 21 3.41 6.50 -1.66
N LYS A 22 2.60 7.38 -1.07
CA LYS A 22 2.70 8.82 -1.24
C LYS A 22 3.08 9.47 0.09
N VAL A 23 4.20 10.17 0.09
CA VAL A 23 4.69 10.93 1.25
C VAL A 23 4.32 12.39 1.04
N TYR A 24 3.62 12.97 2.00
CA TYR A 24 3.24 14.39 1.98
C TYR A 24 4.21 15.16 2.88
N PRO A 25 5.01 16.08 2.32
CA PRO A 25 5.93 16.92 3.07
C PRO A 25 5.16 18.06 3.76
N GLN A 26 4.35 17.72 4.76
CA GLN A 26 3.66 18.66 5.64
C GLN A 26 4.12 18.42 7.08
N VAL A 27 3.85 19.36 8.00
CA VAL A 27 4.07 19.14 9.43
C VAL A 27 2.71 18.86 10.08
N PRO A 28 2.48 17.68 10.68
CA PRO A 28 3.36 16.50 10.75
C PRO A 28 3.39 15.71 9.42
N PRO A 29 4.50 15.02 9.11
CA PRO A 29 4.63 14.28 7.86
C PRO A 29 3.61 13.16 7.79
N LYS A 30 2.85 13.09 6.69
CA LYS A 30 1.83 12.08 6.46
C LYS A 30 2.27 11.12 5.36
N VAL A 31 2.09 9.83 5.60
CA VAL A 31 2.29 8.79 4.60
C VAL A 31 0.94 8.16 4.30
N GLU A 32 0.55 8.15 3.03
CA GLU A 32 -0.63 7.44 2.55
C GLU A 32 -0.22 6.32 1.61
N TYR A 33 -0.90 5.18 1.77
CA TYR A 33 -0.84 4.07 0.84
C TYR A 33 -2.14 4.09 0.03
N SER A 34 -2.04 4.07 -1.29
CA SER A 34 -3.18 4.06 -2.20
C SER A 34 -3.01 2.92 -3.19
N LEU A 35 -4.11 2.36 -3.70
CA LEU A 35 -4.05 1.36 -4.76
C LEU A 35 -3.59 2.00 -6.06
N THR A 36 -2.84 1.23 -6.85
CA THR A 36 -2.53 1.60 -8.23
C THR A 36 -3.67 1.17 -9.15
N PRO A 37 -3.75 1.69 -10.39
CA PRO A 37 -4.72 1.20 -11.38
C PRO A 37 -4.63 -0.31 -11.65
N MET A 38 -3.46 -0.91 -11.41
CA MET A 38 -3.27 -2.36 -11.52
C MET A 38 -3.83 -3.08 -10.28
N GLY A 39 -3.60 -2.55 -9.08
CA GLY A 39 -4.17 -3.08 -7.83
C GLY A 39 -5.70 -2.95 -7.77
N GLU A 40 -6.27 -1.86 -8.28
CA GLU A 40 -7.73 -1.68 -8.37
C GLU A 40 -8.39 -2.73 -9.27
N LYS A 41 -7.72 -3.15 -10.34
CA LYS A 41 -8.18 -4.24 -11.22
C LYS A 41 -8.06 -5.63 -10.58
N PHE A 42 -7.27 -5.76 -9.53
CA PHE A 42 -7.08 -7.02 -8.80
C PHE A 42 -8.08 -7.20 -7.64
N LEU A 43 -8.58 -6.09 -7.07
CA LEU A 43 -9.65 -6.10 -6.08
C LEU A 43 -10.94 -6.84 -6.48
N PRO A 44 -11.42 -6.83 -7.74
CA PRO A 44 -12.61 -7.60 -8.14
C PRO A 44 -12.39 -9.12 -8.19
N VAL A 45 -11.23 -9.64 -7.77
CA VAL A 45 -10.90 -11.09 -7.80
C VAL A 45 -10.95 -11.72 -6.41
N ILE A 46 -11.80 -11.24 -5.50
CA ILE A 46 -12.01 -11.83 -4.16
C ILE A 46 -13.44 -12.35 -4.01
#